data_AF-A0A516P6G5-F1
#
_entry.id   AF-A0A516P6G5-F1
#
_cell.length_a   1.000
_cell.length_b   1.000
_cell.length_c   1.000
_cell.angle_alpha   90.00
_cell.angle_beta   90.00
_cell.angle_gamma   90.00
#
_symmetry.space_group_name_H-M   'P 1'
#
loop_
_entity.id
_entity.type
_entity.pdbx_description
1 polymer ?
#
loop_
_entity_poly.entity_id
_entity_poly.type
_entity_poly.pdbx_seq_one_letter_code
_entity_poly.pdbx_strand_id
1 'polypeptide(L)'
;MMNKIHFDQLNFKDNKAQSILLILCAIILISNLFELINFENPKIGKFINASIFLFLAFIYSKIFWYKNFVQWNKKGIMIKLNEFWGKNFKFEEIRNYSFQNNELSISKYDGQIKIFSLQNIDPESIDKLANILKTNT
;
A
#
# COMPACT_ATOMS: atom_id res chain seq x y z
N MET A 1 -18.13 -10.61 -15.31
CA MET A 1 -18.16 -10.07 -13.94
C MET A 1 -17.10 -8.98 -13.85
N MET A 2 -17.43 -7.80 -13.34
CA MET A 2 -16.48 -6.68 -13.22
C MET A 2 -15.62 -6.87 -11.97
N ASN A 3 -14.33 -6.49 -12.05
CA ASN A 3 -13.38 -6.64 -10.96
C ASN A 3 -13.46 -5.42 -10.03
N LYS A 4 -13.48 -5.66 -8.72
CA LYS A 4 -13.38 -4.57 -7.72
C LYS A 4 -11.94 -4.14 -7.52
N ILE A 5 -11.73 -2.89 -7.12
CA ILE A 5 -10.43 -2.42 -6.59
C ILE A 5 -10.42 -2.68 -5.08
N HIS A 6 -9.37 -3.33 -4.58
CA HIS A 6 -9.14 -3.42 -3.14
C HIS A 6 -8.46 -2.13 -2.65
N PHE A 7 -9.05 -1.49 -1.63
CA PHE A 7 -8.59 -0.21 -1.11
C PHE A 7 -8.00 -0.37 0.29
N ASP A 8 -6.78 0.11 0.48
CA ASP A 8 -6.05 0.03 1.75
C ASP A 8 -5.53 1.42 2.19
N GLN A 9 -6.18 2.03 3.17
CA GLN A 9 -5.76 3.33 3.70
C GLN A 9 -4.72 3.15 4.81
N LEU A 10 -3.48 3.53 4.55
CA LEU A 10 -2.36 3.49 5.50
C LEU A 10 -2.46 4.65 6.52
N ASN A 11 -3.50 4.59 7.36
CA ASN A 11 -3.66 5.48 8.50
C ASN A 11 -3.98 4.67 9.76
N PHE A 12 -3.47 5.12 10.91
CA PHE A 12 -3.67 4.47 12.19
C PHE A 12 -5.16 4.34 12.56
N LYS A 13 -5.99 5.29 12.13
CA LYS A 13 -7.43 5.28 12.42
C LYS A 13 -8.16 4.13 11.71
N ASP A 14 -7.88 3.93 10.43
CA ASP A 14 -8.62 2.96 9.59
C ASP A 14 -8.01 1.55 9.66
N ASN A 15 -6.70 1.47 9.93
CA ASN A 15 -5.94 0.22 9.98
C ASN A 15 -5.22 0.01 11.32
N LYS A 16 -5.92 0.34 12.42
CA LYS A 16 -5.36 0.36 13.79
C LYS A 16 -4.63 -0.93 14.18
N ALA A 17 -5.23 -2.10 13.91
CA ALA A 17 -4.62 -3.39 14.25
C ALA A 17 -3.30 -3.62 13.50
N GLN A 18 -3.27 -3.36 12.18
CA GLN A 18 -2.06 -3.47 11.38
C GLN A 18 -1.00 -2.47 11.84
N SER A 19 -1.39 -1.23 12.14
CA SER A 19 -0.44 -0.22 12.64
C SER A 19 0.14 -0.58 14.00
N ILE A 20 -0.67 -1.08 14.95
CA ILE A 20 -0.20 -1.55 16.26
C ILE A 20 0.76 -2.74 16.08
N LEU A 21 0.42 -3.70 15.22
CA LEU A 21 1.28 -4.84 14.94
C LEU A 21 2.63 -4.42 14.35
N LEU A 22 2.64 -3.45 13.42
CA LEU A 22 3.88 -2.89 12.86
C LEU A 22 4.73 -2.20 13.94
N ILE A 23 4.11 -1.44 14.84
CA ILE A 23 4.81 -0.79 15.96
C ILE A 23 5.41 -1.83 16.90
N LEU A 24 4.65 -2.88 17.26
CA LEU A 24 5.15 -3.97 18.09
C LEU A 24 6.32 -4.70 17.43
N CYS A 25 6.21 -5.01 16.14
CA CYS A 25 7.30 -5.61 15.37
C CYS A 25 8.55 -4.72 15.40
N ALA A 26 8.39 -3.40 15.22
CA ALA A 26 9.49 -2.44 15.25
C ALA A 26 10.16 -2.38 16.62
N ILE A 27 9.39 -2.32 17.72
CA ILE A 27 9.92 -2.31 19.08
C ILE A 27 10.75 -3.58 19.33
N ILE A 28 10.22 -4.76 19.00
CA ILE A 28 10.94 -6.02 19.24
C ILE A 28 12.21 -6.10 18.39
N LEU A 29 12.17 -5.66 17.12
CA LEU A 29 13.37 -5.62 16.27
C LEU A 29 14.44 -4.68 16.83
N ILE A 30 14.06 -3.49 17.31
CA ILE A 30 14.99 -2.54 17.93
C ILE A 30 15.56 -3.12 19.23
N SER A 31 14.72 -3.70 20.08
CA SER A 31 15.18 -4.35 21.32
C SER A 31 16.17 -5.48 21.06
N ASN A 32 15.95 -6.28 20.01
CA ASN A 32 16.89 -7.33 19.60
C ASN A 32 18.17 -6.75 18.97
N LEU A 33 18.09 -5.65 18.21
CA LEU A 33 19.25 -5.01 17.59
C LEU A 33 20.24 -4.45 18.63
N PHE A 34 19.71 -3.91 19.73
CA PHE A 34 20.51 -3.38 20.85
C PHE A 34 20.74 -4.40 21.97
N GLU A 35 20.41 -5.68 21.75
CA GLU A 35 20.55 -6.75 22.74
C GLU A 35 19.91 -6.42 24.10
N LEU A 36 18.84 -5.61 24.10
CA LEU A 36 18.10 -5.25 25.32
C LEU A 36 17.37 -6.46 25.92
N ILE A 37 17.15 -7.49 25.11
CA ILE A 37 16.52 -8.75 25.50
C ILE A 37 17.52 -9.88 25.28
N ASN A 38 18.06 -10.42 26.37
CA ASN A 38 18.92 -11.59 26.33
C ASN A 38 18.08 -12.85 26.58
N PHE A 39 17.93 -13.67 25.54
CA PHE A 39 17.29 -14.97 25.66
C PHE A 39 18.32 -16.02 26.10
N GLU A 40 18.05 -16.72 27.21
CA GLU A 40 18.90 -17.83 27.67
C GLU A 40 19.07 -18.91 26.59
N ASN A 41 18.01 -19.18 25.82
CA ASN A 41 18.06 -20.12 24.71
C ASN A 41 18.18 -19.37 23.37
N PRO A 42 19.31 -19.49 22.65
CA PRO A 42 19.52 -18.80 21.39
C PRO A 42 18.56 -19.25 20.27
N LYS A 43 17.94 -20.44 20.38
CA LYS A 43 16.94 -20.91 19.41
C LYS A 43 15.65 -20.09 19.50
N ILE A 44 15.26 -19.65 20.71
CA ILE A 44 14.03 -18.86 20.93
C ILE A 44 14.17 -17.48 20.28
N GLY A 45 15.30 -16.80 20.51
CA GLY A 45 15.57 -15.50 19.89
C GLY A 45 15.54 -15.56 18.35
N LYS A 46 16.14 -16.61 17.76
CA LYS A 46 16.08 -16.84 16.30
C LYS A 46 14.64 -17.04 15.80
N PHE A 47 13.83 -17.82 16.52
CA PHE A 47 12.43 -18.06 16.14
C PHE A 47 11.58 -16.79 16.22
N ILE A 48 11.75 -15.97 17.27
CA ILE A 48 11.06 -14.69 17.42
C ILE A 48 11.41 -13.75 16.26
N ASN A 49 12.70 -13.61 15.95
CA ASN A 49 13.15 -12.79 14.83
C ASN A 49 12.54 -13.26 13.50
N ALA A 50 12.61 -14.56 13.20
CA ALA A 50 12.02 -15.12 11.99
C ALA A 50 10.50 -14.86 11.91
N SER A 51 9.80 -15.01 13.04
CA SER A 51 8.35 -14.76 13.12
C SER A 51 7.99 -13.31 12.79
N ILE A 52 8.78 -12.34 13.26
CA ILE A 52 8.57 -10.92 12.93
C ILE A 52 8.70 -10.68 11.42
N PHE A 53 9.75 -11.23 10.80
CA PHE A 53 9.92 -11.09 9.35
C PHE A 53 8.80 -11.77 8.56
N LEU A 54 8.28 -12.91 9.04
CA LEU A 54 7.11 -13.56 8.45
C LEU A 54 5.86 -12.69 8.55
N PHE A 55 5.61 -12.04 9.70
CA PHE A 55 4.49 -11.11 9.85
C PHE A 55 4.63 -9.90 8.94
N LEU A 56 5.82 -9.30 8.85
CA LEU A 56 6.08 -8.18 7.93
C LEU A 56 5.85 -8.61 6.48
N ALA A 57 6.40 -9.76 6.07
CA ALA A 57 6.20 -10.32 4.75
C ALA A 57 4.71 -10.52 4.45
N PHE A 58 3.95 -11.08 5.39
CA PHE A 58 2.51 -11.26 5.25
C PHE A 58 1.77 -9.93 5.05
N ILE A 59 2.05 -8.91 5.87
CA ILE A 59 1.42 -7.58 5.77
C ILE A 59 1.70 -6.95 4.40
N TYR A 60 2.96 -6.95 3.95
CA TYR A 60 3.33 -6.34 2.68
C TYR A 60 2.92 -7.18 1.47
N SER A 61 2.67 -8.49 1.65
CA SER A 61 2.26 -9.37 0.54
C SER A 61 0.86 -9.07 -0.02
N LYS A 62 0.02 -8.32 0.70
CA LYS A 62 -1.35 -7.93 0.28
C LYS A 62 -1.41 -7.38 -1.14
N ILE A 63 -0.38 -6.64 -1.55
CA ILE A 63 -0.25 -6.06 -2.89
C ILE A 63 -0.26 -7.10 -4.03
N PHE A 64 0.17 -8.33 -3.72
CA PHE A 64 0.23 -9.45 -4.67
C PHE A 64 -1.05 -10.27 -4.69
N TRP A 65 -1.89 -10.19 -3.65
CA TRP A 65 -3.12 -10.98 -3.56
C TRP A 65 -4.22 -10.46 -4.48
N TYR A 66 -4.20 -9.16 -4.78
CA TYR A 66 -5.23 -8.51 -5.56
C TYR A 66 -4.71 -8.10 -6.93
N LYS A 67 -5.51 -8.37 -7.96
CA LYS A 67 -5.26 -7.90 -9.33
C LYS A 67 -5.31 -6.36 -9.39
N ASN A 68 -6.33 -5.78 -8.76
CA ASN A 68 -6.52 -4.34 -8.65
C ASN A 68 -6.39 -3.93 -7.17
N PHE A 69 -5.41 -3.09 -6.87
CA PHE A 69 -5.08 -2.68 -5.52
C PHE A 69 -4.69 -1.21 -5.49
N VAL A 70 -5.27 -0.47 -4.56
CA VAL A 70 -4.94 0.93 -4.31
C VAL A 70 -4.65 1.09 -2.83
N GLN A 71 -3.46 1.61 -2.53
CA GLN A 71 -3.04 1.90 -1.17
C GLN A 71 -2.58 3.34 -1.07
N TRP A 72 -2.99 4.07 -0.03
CA TRP A 72 -2.63 5.49 0.11
C TRP A 72 -2.51 5.93 1.56
N ASN A 73 -1.78 7.01 1.77
CA ASN A 73 -1.75 7.75 3.04
C ASN A 73 -1.98 9.24 2.75
N LYS A 74 -1.49 10.15 3.61
CA LYS A 74 -1.61 11.60 3.38
C LYS A 74 -0.59 12.16 2.36
N LYS A 75 0.49 11.43 2.08
CA LYS A 75 1.62 11.89 1.25
C LYS A 75 1.58 11.36 -0.18
N GLY A 76 1.07 10.15 -0.36
CA GLY A 76 1.07 9.51 -1.66
C GLY A 76 0.12 8.33 -1.78
N ILE A 77 0.08 7.82 -3.00
CA ILE A 77 -0.78 6.74 -3.45
C ILE A 77 0.01 5.74 -4.30
N MET A 78 -0.31 4.47 -4.12
CA MET A 78 0.17 3.35 -4.90
C MET A 78 -1.02 2.78 -5.65
N ILE A 79 -0.94 2.74 -6.98
CA ILE A 79 -2.02 2.32 -7.87
C ILE A 79 -1.55 1.12 -8.68
N LYS A 80 -2.26 0.00 -8.54
CA LYS A 80 -2.09 -1.21 -9.35
C LYS A 80 -3.44 -1.56 -9.98
N LEU A 81 -3.58 -1.38 -11.29
CA LEU A 81 -4.83 -1.64 -12.02
C LEU A 81 -4.52 -2.45 -13.27
N ASN A 82 -5.07 -3.66 -13.39
CA ASN A 82 -4.83 -4.59 -14.50
C ASN A 82 -3.35 -4.87 -14.85
N GLU A 83 -2.42 -4.55 -13.94
CA GLU A 83 -0.98 -4.70 -14.10
C GLU A 83 -0.41 -5.56 -12.98
N PHE A 84 0.76 -6.17 -13.21
CA PHE A 84 1.44 -6.97 -12.20
C PHE A 84 2.12 -6.09 -11.14
N TRP A 85 2.70 -4.97 -11.55
CA TRP A 85 3.37 -3.99 -10.69
C TRP A 85 2.51 -2.75 -10.54
N GLY A 86 2.39 -2.22 -9.33
CA GLY A 86 1.76 -0.92 -9.12
C GLY A 86 2.75 0.23 -9.25
N LYS A 87 2.23 1.41 -9.50
CA LYS A 87 2.98 2.66 -9.67
C LYS A 87 2.73 3.56 -8.47
N ASN A 88 3.79 4.19 -7.95
CA ASN A 88 3.73 5.08 -6.79
C ASN A 88 3.77 6.55 -7.23
N PHE A 89 2.96 7.38 -6.56
CA PHE A 89 2.93 8.81 -6.75
C PHE A 89 2.90 9.49 -5.39
N LYS A 90 3.69 10.55 -5.22
CA LYS A 90 3.38 11.53 -4.18
C LYS A 90 2.28 12.45 -4.72
N PHE A 91 1.33 12.82 -3.87
CA PHE A 91 0.24 13.69 -4.31
C PHE A 91 0.74 15.06 -4.77
N GLU A 92 1.74 15.61 -4.08
CA GLU A 92 2.40 16.89 -4.43
C GLU A 92 3.04 16.88 -5.83
N GLU A 93 3.36 15.71 -6.39
CA GLU A 93 3.97 15.58 -7.71
C GLU A 93 2.91 15.47 -8.83
N ILE A 94 1.64 15.20 -8.49
CA ILE A 94 0.56 15.06 -9.46
C ILE A 94 0.09 16.45 -9.88
N ARG A 95 0.22 16.74 -11.17
CA ARG A 95 -0.24 17.99 -11.78
C ARG A 95 -1.70 17.90 -12.18
N ASN A 96 -2.10 16.78 -12.79
CA ASN A 96 -3.48 16.55 -13.23
C ASN A 96 -3.76 15.04 -13.36
N TYR A 97 -5.04 14.68 -13.36
CA TYR A 97 -5.50 13.34 -13.69
C TYR A 97 -6.77 13.39 -14.54
N SER A 98 -7.01 12.35 -15.35
CA SER A 98 -8.19 12.24 -16.22
C SER A 98 -8.68 10.81 -16.30
N PHE A 99 -10.00 10.65 -16.22
CA PHE A 99 -10.72 9.38 -16.43
C PHE A 99 -11.48 9.47 -17.76
N GLN A 100 -10.93 8.91 -18.82
CA GLN A 100 -11.53 8.94 -20.16
C GLN A 100 -11.24 7.64 -20.90
N ASN A 101 -12.14 7.20 -21.78
CA ASN A 101 -11.93 6.06 -22.67
C ASN A 101 -11.48 4.76 -21.96
N ASN A 102 -12.04 4.45 -20.79
CA ASN A 102 -11.61 3.33 -19.93
C ASN A 102 -10.14 3.39 -19.49
N GLU A 103 -9.58 4.59 -19.36
CA GLU A 103 -8.22 4.81 -18.88
C GLU A 103 -8.20 5.88 -17.78
N LEU A 104 -7.29 5.68 -16.83
CA LEU A 104 -6.84 6.71 -15.91
C LEU A 104 -5.46 7.20 -16.36
N SER A 105 -5.35 8.47 -16.69
CA SER A 105 -4.09 9.15 -16.95
C SER A 105 -3.72 10.03 -15.76
N ILE A 106 -2.49 9.91 -15.28
CA ILE A 106 -1.91 10.77 -14.23
C ILE A 106 -0.68 11.46 -14.82
N SER A 107 -0.70 12.79 -14.85
CA SER A 107 0.43 13.61 -15.27
C SER A 107 1.12 14.24 -14.07
N LYS A 108 2.45 14.25 -14.10
CA LYS A 108 3.29 14.87 -13.08
C LYS A 108 3.79 16.25 -13.53
N TYR A 109 4.26 17.05 -12.58
CA TYR A 109 4.87 18.36 -12.87
C TYR A 109 6.16 18.26 -13.70
N ASP A 110 6.89 17.15 -13.61
CA ASP A 110 8.09 16.87 -14.40
C ASP A 110 7.77 16.43 -15.86
N GLY A 111 6.50 16.42 -16.23
CA GLY A 111 6.03 16.03 -17.57
C GLY A 111 5.82 14.52 -17.76
N GLN A 112 6.15 13.67 -16.78
CA GLN A 112 5.88 12.24 -16.89
C GLN A 112 4.37 11.97 -16.85
N ILE A 113 3.91 11.06 -17.73
CA ILE A 113 2.52 10.61 -17.78
C ILE A 113 2.49 9.10 -17.53
N LYS A 114 1.61 8.66 -16.65
CA LYS A 114 1.32 7.25 -16.40
C LYS A 114 -0.14 6.97 -16.70
N ILE A 115 -0.36 5.94 -17.52
CA ILE A 115 -1.69 5.50 -17.95
C ILE A 115 -1.98 4.14 -17.29
N PHE A 116 -3.24 3.95 -16.91
CA PHE A 116 -3.77 2.70 -16.35
C PHE A 116 -5.04 2.31 -17.09
N SER A 117 -5.16 1.03 -17.45
CA SER A 117 -6.39 0.50 -18.01
C SER A 117 -7.43 0.28 -16.90
N LEU A 118 -8.61 0.89 -17.08
CA LEU A 118 -9.79 0.69 -16.24
C LEU A 118 -10.72 -0.41 -16.78
N GLN A 119 -10.28 -1.15 -17.80
CA GLN A 119 -11.09 -2.18 -18.43
C GLN A 119 -11.51 -3.24 -17.40
N ASN A 120 -12.79 -3.62 -17.44
CA ASN A 120 -13.37 -4.61 -16.53
C ASN A 120 -13.23 -4.25 -15.04
N ILE A 121 -13.15 -2.96 -14.69
CA ILE A 121 -13.19 -2.48 -13.31
C ILE A 121 -14.57 -1.92 -13.01
N ASP A 122 -15.12 -2.33 -11.88
CA ASP A 122 -16.41 -1.90 -11.37
C ASP A 122 -16.49 -0.36 -11.20
N PRO A 123 -17.60 0.32 -11.60
CA PRO A 123 -17.68 1.77 -11.59
C PRO A 123 -17.61 2.40 -10.19
N GLU A 124 -18.22 1.76 -9.19
CA GLU A 124 -18.18 2.24 -7.79
C GLU A 124 -16.73 2.28 -7.28
N SER A 125 -15.93 1.29 -7.67
CA SER A 125 -14.50 1.29 -7.39
C SER A 125 -13.76 2.44 -8.09
N ILE A 126 -14.11 2.76 -9.34
CA ILE A 126 -13.51 3.90 -10.07
C ILE A 126 -13.87 5.21 -9.39
N ASP A 127 -15.13 5.40 -9.00
CA ASP A 127 -15.60 6.61 -8.29
C ASP A 127 -14.86 6.80 -6.98
N LYS A 128 -14.63 5.72 -6.23
CA LYS A 128 -13.84 5.77 -4.99
C LYS A 128 -12.38 6.18 -5.25
N LEU A 129 -11.75 5.65 -6.30
CA LEU A 129 -10.40 6.07 -6.70
C LEU A 129 -10.36 7.55 -7.09
N ALA A 130 -11.32 8.02 -7.88
CA ALA A 130 -11.44 9.43 -8.27
C ALA A 130 -11.59 10.34 -7.04
N ASN A 131 -12.40 9.94 -6.06
CA ASN A 131 -12.58 10.68 -4.81
C ASN A 131 -11.28 10.73 -3.98
N ILE A 132 -10.50 9.65 -3.92
CA ILE A 132 -9.21 9.64 -3.22
C ILE A 132 -8.24 10.63 -3.86
N LEU A 133 -8.14 10.63 -5.20
CA LEU A 133 -7.29 11.59 -5.92
C LEU A 133 -7.76 13.02 -5.64
N LYS A 134 -9.04 13.33 -5.88
CA LYS A 134 -9.64 14.66 -5.64
C LYS A 134 -9.40 15.21 -4.23
N THR A 135 -9.39 14.35 -3.23
CA THR A 135 -9.25 14.78 -1.82
C THR A 135 -7.79 15.03 -1.43
N ASN A 136 -6.81 14.48 -2.16
CA ASN A 136 -5.41 14.49 -1.75
C ASN A 136 -4.45 15.21 -2.71
N THR A 137 -4.84 15.45 -3.97
CA THR A 137 -4.08 16.26 -4.95
C THR A 137 -4.56 17.70 -5.01
#